data_AF-A0A1I2AKT2-F1
#
_entry.id   AF-A0A1I2AKT2-F1
#
_cell.length_a   1.000
_cell.length_b   1.000
_cell.length_c   1.000
_cell.angle_alpha   90.00
_cell.angle_beta   90.00
_cell.angle_gamma   90.00
#
_symmetry.space_group_name_H-M   'P 1'
#
loop_
_entity.id
_entity.type
_entity.pdbx_description
1 polymer ?
#
loop_
_entity_poly.entity_id
_entity_poly.type
_entity_poly.pdbx_seq_one_letter_code
_entity_poly.pdbx_strand_id
1 'polypeptide(L)'
;MVQELKVAIKGKEYSLQVEPEKYNGHNIYYLLNDNISNLFDNAIPDNLMLIEDGNGFSTCPKLSEMEGRNIIQQIWEAIVKQK
;
A
#
# COMPACT_ATOMS: atom_id res chain seq x y z
N MET A 1 9.60 8.56 8.31
CA MET A 1 9.54 7.80 9.59
C MET A 1 8.61 6.64 9.36
N VAL A 2 9.12 5.43 9.58
CA VAL A 2 8.35 4.20 9.44
C VAL A 2 7.18 4.17 10.43
N GLN A 3 6.03 3.75 9.95
CA GLN A 3 4.78 3.61 10.69
C GLN A 3 4.27 2.17 10.57
N GLU A 4 3.63 1.67 11.63
CA GLU A 4 2.98 0.37 11.62
C GLU A 4 1.49 0.52 11.25
N LEU A 5 1.11 -0.04 10.11
CA LEU A 5 -0.23 -0.02 9.56
C LEU A 5 -0.93 -1.36 9.83
N LYS A 6 -1.95 -1.35 10.68
CA LYS A 6 -2.86 -2.50 10.84
C LYS A 6 -3.94 -2.44 9.78
N VAL A 7 -4.03 -3.48 8.96
CA VAL A 7 -5.01 -3.57 7.87
C VAL A 7 -5.66 -4.95 7.86
N ALA A 8 -6.97 -4.99 7.64
CA ALA A 8 -7.71 -6.22 7.39
C ALA A 8 -7.84 -6.43 5.88
N ILE A 9 -7.24 -7.49 5.35
CA ILE A 9 -7.27 -7.83 3.93
C ILE A 9 -7.96 -9.19 3.78
N LYS A 10 -9.10 -9.21 3.07
CA LYS A 10 -9.94 -10.41 2.91
C LYS A 10 -10.30 -11.08 4.24
N GLY A 11 -10.50 -10.29 5.29
CA GLY A 11 -10.88 -10.78 6.63
C GLY A 11 -9.71 -11.28 7.50
N LYS A 12 -8.46 -11.20 7.03
CA LYS A 12 -7.26 -11.50 7.83
C LYS A 12 -6.53 -10.20 8.18
N GLU A 13 -6.09 -10.08 9.43
CA GLU A 13 -5.32 -8.92 9.88
C GLU A 13 -3.85 -9.05 9.52
N TYR A 14 -3.27 -7.95 9.04
CA TYR A 14 -1.86 -7.80 8.71
C TYR A 14 -1.32 -6.56 9.41
N SER A 15 -0.05 -6.64 9.81
CA SER A 15 0.73 -5.49 10.26
C SER A 15 1.76 -5.18 9.18
N LEU A 16 1.60 -4.03 8.52
CA LEU A 16 2.45 -3.57 7.43
C LEU A 16 3.32 -2.41 7.91
N GLN A 17 4.55 -2.33 7.40
CA GLN A 17 5.43 -1.19 7.63
C GLN A 17 5.29 -0.24 6.45
N VAL A 18 4.91 1.00 6.74
CA VAL A 18 4.70 2.05 5.74
C VAL A 18 5.55 3.25 6.08
N GLU A 19 6.26 3.78 5.10
CA GLU A 19 6.96 5.06 5.24
C GLU A 19 6.33 6.11 4.34
N PRO A 20 5.71 7.16 4.90
CA PRO A 20 5.28 8.31 4.14
C PRO A 20 6.45 9.27 3.86
N GLU A 21 6.49 9.76 2.62
CA GLU A 21 7.40 10.80 2.15
C GLU A 21 6.62 11.86 1.37
N LYS A 22 7.12 13.10 1.33
CA LYS A 22 6.58 14.14 0.45
C LYS A 22 7.50 14.35 -0.74
N TYR A 23 6.96 14.22 -1.95
CA TYR A 23 7.68 14.45 -3.19
C TYR A 23 6.84 15.27 -4.17
N ASN A 24 7.37 16.40 -4.64
CA ASN A 24 6.70 17.31 -5.58
C ASN A 24 5.25 17.68 -5.19
N GLY A 25 4.96 17.83 -3.90
CA GLY A 25 3.63 18.16 -3.40
C GLY A 25 2.67 16.98 -3.24
N HIS A 26 3.10 15.76 -3.58
CA HIS A 26 2.37 14.52 -3.36
C HIS A 26 2.88 13.79 -2.12
N ASN A 27 1.99 13.12 -1.40
CA ASN A 27 2.40 12.15 -0.39
C ASN A 27 2.62 10.81 -1.09
N ILE A 28 3.79 10.21 -0.88
CA ILE A 28 4.15 8.88 -1.35
C ILE A 28 4.24 7.98 -0.12
N TYR A 29 3.75 6.75 -0.23
CA TYR A 29 3.77 5.74 0.82
C TYR A 29 4.50 4.52 0.30
N TYR A 30 5.66 4.23 0.88
CA TYR A 30 6.44 3.04 0.57
C TYR A 30 6.00 1.91 1.48
N LEU A 31 5.69 0.75 0.88
CA LEU A 31 5.48 -0.48 1.63
C LEU A 31 6.85 -1.13 1.86
N LEU A 32 7.27 -1.23 3.12
CA LEU A 32 8.61 -1.65 3.52
C LEU A 32 8.70 -3.12 3.96
N ASN A 33 7.58 -3.86 3.94
CA ASN A 33 7.60 -5.28 4.29
C ASN A 33 8.43 -6.07 3.28
N ASP A 34 9.47 -6.75 3.77
CA ASP A 34 10.20 -7.72 2.97
C ASP A 34 9.27 -8.83 2.47
N ASN A 35 9.33 -9.12 1.17
CA ASN A 35 8.52 -10.14 0.50
C ASN A 35 7.00 -9.92 0.65
N ILE A 36 6.55 -8.68 0.50
CA ILE A 36 5.11 -8.37 0.52
C ILE A 36 4.36 -9.13 -0.59
N SER A 37 5.02 -9.43 -1.71
CA SER A 37 4.49 -10.29 -2.77
C SER A 37 4.08 -11.66 -2.24
N ASN A 38 4.93 -12.30 -1.43
CA ASN A 38 4.66 -13.60 -0.83
C ASN A 38 3.51 -13.57 0.18
N LEU A 39 3.28 -12.43 0.87
CA LEU A 39 2.14 -12.29 1.80
C LEU A 39 0.79 -12.33 1.07
N PHE A 40 0.79 -12.00 -0.21
CA PHE A 40 -0.42 -11.85 -1.02
C PHE A 40 -0.38 -12.70 -2.29
N ASP A 41 0.26 -13.88 -2.22
CA ASP A 41 0.29 -14.86 -3.32
C ASP A 41 0.74 -14.27 -4.68
N ASN A 42 1.69 -13.33 -4.64
CA ASN A 42 2.20 -12.55 -5.78
C ASN A 42 1.19 -11.61 -6.47
N ALA A 43 0.02 -11.38 -5.87
CA ALA A 43 -0.97 -10.44 -6.40
C ALA A 43 -0.49 -8.98 -6.38
N ILE A 44 0.50 -8.66 -5.55
CA ILE A 44 1.19 -7.37 -5.54
C ILE A 44 2.71 -7.57 -5.64
N PRO A 45 3.44 -6.68 -6.31
CA PRO A 45 4.89 -6.79 -6.43
C PRO A 45 5.60 -6.25 -5.18
N ASP A 46 6.83 -6.73 -4.98
CA ASP A 46 7.74 -6.13 -4.01
C ASP A 46 8.16 -4.71 -4.46
N ASN A 47 8.44 -3.83 -3.50
CA ASN A 47 8.77 -2.41 -3.71
C ASN A 47 7.63 -1.57 -4.29
N LEU A 48 6.38 -1.94 -4.00
CA LEU A 48 5.24 -1.13 -4.37
C LEU A 48 5.21 0.18 -3.57
N MET A 49 5.07 1.30 -4.28
CA MET A 49 4.74 2.60 -3.71
C MET A 49 3.34 3.06 -4.11
N LEU A 50 2.64 3.68 -3.17
CA LEU A 50 1.36 4.34 -3.39
C LEU A 50 1.61 5.85 -3.44
N ILE A 51 1.06 6.51 -4.43
CA ILE A 51 1.19 7.95 -4.64
C ILE A 51 -0.20 8.55 -4.47
N GLU A 52 -0.36 9.45 -3.50
CA GLU A 52 -1.61 10.17 -3.28
C GLU A 52 -1.90 11.07 -4.49
N ASP A 53 -3.04 10.82 -5.12
CA ASP A 53 -3.60 11.68 -6.14
C ASP A 53 -4.93 12.25 -5.64
N GLY A 54 -5.35 13.40 -6.18
CA GLY A 54 -6.53 14.12 -5.66
C GLY A 54 -7.85 13.33 -5.68
N ASN A 55 -7.88 12.16 -6.31
CA ASN A 55 -9.04 11.28 -6.40
C ASN A 55 -8.85 9.92 -5.69
N GLY A 56 -7.73 9.70 -5.00
CA GLY A 56 -7.37 8.42 -4.41
C GLY A 56 -5.86 8.19 -4.43
N PHE A 57 -5.43 7.17 -5.18
CA PHE A 57 -4.03 6.82 -5.28
C PHE A 57 -3.68 6.22 -6.65
N SER A 58 -2.40 6.40 -7.00
CA SER A 58 -1.72 5.71 -8.07
C SER A 58 -0.66 4.75 -7.52
N THR A 59 -0.28 3.74 -8.28
CA THR A 59 0.73 2.73 -7.86
C THR A 59 1.92 2.70 -8.79
N CYS A 60 3.09 2.46 -8.23
CA CYS A 60 4.29 2.15 -9.00
C CYS A 60 5.03 0.96 -8.35
N PRO A 61 5.31 -0.13 -9.10
CA PRO A 61 4.87 -0.38 -10.46
C PRO A 61 3.34 -0.49 -10.57
N LYS A 62 2.82 -0.36 -11.80
CA LYS A 62 1.37 -0.45 -12.07
C LYS A 62 0.89 -1.89 -11.84
N LEU A 63 -0.21 -2.03 -11.09
CA LEU A 63 -0.87 -3.33 -10.92
C LEU A 63 -1.67 -3.72 -12.17
N SER A 64 -1.35 -4.90 -12.70
CA SER A 64 -2.05 -5.55 -13.81
C SER A 64 -3.30 -6.29 -13.36
N GLU A 65 -3.30 -6.86 -12.16
CA GLU A 65 -4.35 -7.75 -11.68
C GLU A 65 -5.38 -7.04 -10.79
N MET A 66 -6.65 -7.44 -10.93
CA MET A 66 -7.75 -6.90 -10.12
C MET A 66 -7.60 -7.25 -8.64
N GLU A 67 -7.06 -8.43 -8.33
CA GLU A 67 -6.81 -8.86 -6.97
C GLU A 67 -5.81 -7.95 -6.25
N GLY A 68 -4.68 -7.67 -6.89
CA GLY A 68 -3.70 -6.72 -6.38
C GLY A 68 -4.32 -5.34 -6.14
N ARG A 69 -5.14 -4.85 -7.08
CA ARG A 69 -5.84 -3.56 -6.91
C ARG A 69 -6.75 -3.54 -5.68
N ASN A 70 -7.51 -4.60 -5.45
CA ASN A 70 -8.39 -4.70 -4.28
C ASN A 70 -7.62 -4.76 -2.96
N ILE A 71 -6.44 -5.42 -2.95
CA ILE A 71 -5.55 -5.44 -1.79
C ILE A 71 -5.01 -4.04 -1.51
N ILE A 72 -4.49 -3.36 -2.52
CA ILE A 72 -3.94 -2.01 -2.37
C ILE A 72 -5.01 -0.99 -1.99
N GLN A 73 -6.25 -1.14 -2.49
CA GLN A 73 -7.38 -0.31 -2.05
C GLN A 73 -7.62 -0.43 -0.53
N GLN A 74 -7.59 -1.64 0.04
CA GLN A 74 -7.75 -1.84 1.49
C GLN A 74 -6.57 -1.26 2.28
N ILE A 75 -5.34 -1.37 1.76
CA ILE A 75 -4.16 -0.74 2.34
C ILE A 75 -4.30 0.79 2.32
N TRP A 76 -4.72 1.36 1.19
CA TRP A 76 -4.95 2.78 1.03
C TRP A 76 -5.99 3.32 2.02
N GLU A 77 -7.12 2.63 2.16
CA GLU A 77 -8.15 2.99 3.13
C GLU A 77 -7.63 2.96 4.57
N ALA A 78 -6.76 2.01 4.91
CA ALA A 78 -6.12 1.97 6.21
C ALA A 78 -5.16 3.16 6.42
N ILE A 79 -4.37 3.52 5.40
CA ILE A 79 -3.47 4.69 5.43
C ILE A 79 -4.27 5.97 5.68
N VAL A 80 -5.35 6.18 4.93
CA VAL A 80 -6.20 7.37 5.05
C VAL A 80 -6.89 7.44 6.40
N LYS A 81 -7.31 6.31 6.98
CA LYS A 81 -7.95 6.26 8.31
C LYS A 81 -7.00 6.56 9.46
N GLN A 82 -5.68 6.39 9.27
CA GLN A 82 -4.68 6.68 10.30
C GLN A 82 -4.25 8.17 10.33
N LYS A 83 -4.56 8.94 9.29
CA LYS A 83 -4.36 10.40 9.27
C LYS A 83 -5.38 11.10 10.18
#